data_AF-A0A6C0C2K0-F1
#
_entry.id   AF-A0A6C0C2K0-F1
#
_cell.length_a   1.000
_cell.length_b   1.000
_cell.length_c   1.000
_cell.angle_alpha   90.00
_cell.angle_beta   90.00
_cell.angle_gamma   90.00
#
_symmetry.space_group_name_H-M   'P 1'
#
loop_
_entity.id
_entity.type
_entity.pdbx_description
1 polymer ?
#
loop_
_entity_poly.entity_id
_entity_poly.type
_entity_poly.pdbx_seq_one_letter_code
_entity_poly.pdbx_strand_id
1 'polypeptide(L)'
;MYYCHFFYIKINIMNDSEITDIRPIKEFRQTTLSNYKKSDVKKSLINCISNKKIEESCYWSAELICAGHFIDLWEIILLYTSNYIHLGNPKLPIYINMRFNDFKNILSGGYLDNELKMRNNDKIRKLFAEIICIICFSKKNNTFDYPKIKIDDYNIGLIQHKLEADSIKYGQKIMQKEDPKELFIAINEFAWNISKKIKNAQNAFFWIEWILNFESICNKEKKKKIKLIAARRNMPVSDTSQKEAIWMVWELLLYESKKKSNGIHEIVKSLLNLYCVRFKHSSIRKRKTIIYNAIFLITENINSNIAIYNETDKNIIHNVKEKINIIYKQIKKNEVKPQTDYLFNNSINKNLEKTISKLDKMAKLNMIIRN
;
A
#
# COMPACT_ATOMS: atom_id res chain seq x y z
N MET A 1 -31.38 57.60 -24.82
CA MET A 1 -32.10 56.88 -23.75
C MET A 1 -31.34 55.58 -23.49
N TYR A 2 -30.98 55.34 -22.23
CA TYR A 2 -29.85 54.51 -21.79
C TYR A 2 -29.96 53.01 -22.15
N TYR A 3 -28.92 52.46 -22.78
CA TYR A 3 -28.65 51.02 -22.79
C TYR A 3 -27.96 50.63 -21.48
N CYS A 4 -28.70 50.01 -20.55
CA CYS A 4 -28.12 49.35 -19.39
C CYS A 4 -27.39 48.07 -19.84
N HIS A 5 -26.06 48.14 -19.97
CA HIS A 5 -25.22 46.96 -19.99
C HIS A 5 -25.19 46.35 -18.58
N PHE A 6 -25.96 45.29 -18.37
CA PHE A 6 -25.77 44.40 -17.23
C PHE A 6 -24.42 43.69 -17.39
N PHE A 7 -23.40 44.19 -16.69
CA PHE A 7 -22.16 43.46 -16.49
C PHE A 7 -22.46 42.22 -15.65
N TYR A 8 -22.50 41.05 -16.29
CA TYR A 8 -22.49 39.77 -15.60
C TYR A 8 -21.10 39.57 -15.01
N ILE A 9 -20.85 40.13 -13.81
CA ILE A 9 -19.68 39.76 -13.02
C ILE A 9 -19.89 38.31 -12.63
N LYS A 10 -19.25 37.42 -13.38
CA LYS A 10 -19.08 36.02 -12.99
C LYS A 10 -18.17 36.04 -11.76
N ILE A 11 -18.74 36.22 -10.56
CA ILE A 11 -18.05 36.01 -9.29
C ILE A 11 -17.57 34.57 -9.35
N ASN A 12 -16.29 34.43 -9.64
CA ASN A 12 -15.61 33.16 -9.71
C ASN A 12 -15.53 32.69 -8.25
N ILE A 13 -16.52 31.92 -7.79
CA ILE A 13 -16.55 31.37 -6.44
C ILE A 13 -15.24 30.58 -6.28
N MET A 14 -14.30 31.17 -5.55
CA MET A 14 -13.04 30.54 -5.21
C MET A 14 -13.42 29.29 -4.41
N ASN A 15 -12.99 28.11 -4.87
CA ASN A 15 -13.31 26.87 -4.18
C ASN A 15 -12.68 26.95 -2.78
N ASP A 16 -13.54 27.08 -1.76
CA ASP A 16 -13.13 27.36 -0.38
C ASP A 16 -12.31 26.22 0.26
N SER A 17 -12.25 25.06 -0.41
CA SER A 17 -11.44 23.91 -0.02
C SER A 17 -10.16 23.72 -0.85
N GLU A 18 -9.88 24.58 -1.82
CA GLU A 18 -8.69 24.49 -2.67
C GLU A 18 -7.45 24.94 -1.89
N ILE A 19 -6.41 24.12 -1.78
CA ILE A 19 -5.19 24.47 -1.04
C ILE A 19 -4.24 25.26 -1.93
N THR A 20 -3.98 26.52 -1.58
CA THR A 20 -3.18 27.49 -2.35
C THR A 20 -1.86 27.85 -1.66
N ASP A 21 -1.39 26.99 -0.75
CA ASP A 21 -0.13 27.16 -0.02
C ASP A 21 1.08 27.31 -0.96
N ILE A 22 1.89 28.35 -0.71
CA ILE A 22 3.05 28.72 -1.54
C ILE A 22 4.29 27.85 -1.31
N ARG A 23 4.35 27.09 -0.22
CA ARG A 23 5.55 26.37 0.17
C ARG A 23 5.82 25.21 -0.80
N PRO A 24 7.07 25.02 -1.25
CA PRO A 24 7.45 23.92 -2.11
C PRO A 24 7.48 22.59 -1.35
N ILE A 25 7.43 21.48 -2.08
CA ILE A 25 7.49 20.11 -1.52
C ILE A 25 8.66 19.86 -0.56
N LYS A 26 9.78 20.56 -0.76
CA LYS A 26 10.99 20.45 0.08
C LYS A 26 10.73 20.88 1.53
N GLU A 27 9.87 21.88 1.75
CA GLU A 27 9.54 22.37 3.09
C GLU A 27 8.70 21.38 3.88
N PHE A 28 7.91 20.55 3.20
CA PHE A 28 7.08 19.54 3.84
C PHE A 28 7.85 18.28 4.23
N ARG A 29 9.16 18.16 3.98
CA ARG A 29 9.91 16.89 4.15
C ARG A 29 9.68 16.20 5.51
N GLN A 30 9.58 16.98 6.59
CA GLN A 30 9.40 16.49 7.96
C GLN A 30 8.08 16.93 8.62
N THR A 31 7.31 17.79 7.97
CA THR A 31 6.10 18.41 8.54
C THR A 31 4.92 18.28 7.60
N THR A 32 3.71 18.49 8.12
CA THR A 32 2.49 18.56 7.30
C THR A 32 2.12 20.01 7.00
N LEU A 33 0.98 20.23 6.31
CA LEU A 33 0.54 21.58 5.96
C LEU A 33 0.39 22.45 7.20
N SER A 34 -0.20 21.90 8.26
CA SER A 34 -0.39 22.60 9.53
C SER A 34 0.82 22.55 10.47
N ASN A 35 2.03 22.31 9.92
CA ASN A 35 3.31 22.27 10.65
C ASN A 35 3.45 21.17 11.72
N TYR A 36 2.56 20.17 11.74
CA TYR A 36 2.74 19.01 12.61
C TYR A 36 3.93 18.17 12.15
N LYS A 37 4.68 17.60 13.10
CA LYS A 37 5.73 16.62 12.79
C LYS A 37 5.13 15.41 12.10
N LYS A 38 5.71 15.00 10.97
CA LYS A 38 5.23 13.86 10.18
C LYS A 38 5.17 12.56 10.99
N SER A 39 6.14 12.31 11.87
CA SER A 39 6.13 11.14 12.76
C SER A 39 4.89 11.09 13.64
N ASP A 40 4.44 12.23 14.13
CA ASP A 40 3.38 12.35 15.12
C ASP A 40 2.01 12.27 14.44
N VAL A 41 1.89 12.82 13.23
CA VAL A 41 0.71 12.62 12.37
C VAL A 41 0.55 11.14 12.02
N LYS A 42 1.62 10.43 11.67
CA LYS A 42 1.55 8.98 11.39
C LYS A 42 1.08 8.19 12.61
N LYS A 43 1.60 8.48 13.81
CA LYS A 43 1.15 7.86 15.06
C LYS A 43 -0.31 8.17 15.36
N SER A 44 -0.72 9.43 15.18
CA SER A 44 -2.10 9.88 15.42
C SER A 44 -3.08 9.21 14.46
N LEU A 45 -2.75 9.13 13.17
CA LEU A 45 -3.55 8.40 12.18
C LEU A 45 -3.70 6.93 12.56
N ILE A 46 -2.60 6.27 12.94
CA ILE A 46 -2.64 4.87 13.39
C ILE A 46 -3.57 4.75 14.61
N ASN A 47 -3.43 5.62 15.62
CA ASN A 47 -4.28 5.58 16.80
C ASN A 47 -5.76 5.83 16.49
N CYS A 48 -6.08 6.80 15.62
CA CYS A 48 -7.45 7.10 15.20
C CYS A 48 -8.09 5.92 14.46
N ILE A 49 -7.35 5.27 13.56
CA ILE A 49 -7.82 4.07 12.85
C ILE A 49 -8.13 2.94 13.84
N SER A 50 -7.22 2.70 14.81
CA SER A 50 -7.41 1.65 15.83
C SER A 50 -8.67 1.89 16.66
N ASN A 51 -8.95 3.15 16.99
CA ASN A 51 -10.11 3.57 17.77
C ASN A 51 -11.36 3.85 16.94
N LYS A 52 -11.36 3.52 15.64
CA LYS A 52 -12.48 3.74 14.70
C LYS A 52 -12.96 5.21 14.64
N LYS A 53 -12.06 6.16 14.88
CA LYS A 53 -12.31 7.60 14.80
C LYS A 53 -12.24 8.09 13.36
N ILE A 54 -13.35 8.03 12.63
CA ILE A 54 -13.39 8.21 11.18
C ILE A 54 -12.99 9.63 10.76
N GLU A 55 -13.58 10.65 11.39
CA GLU A 55 -13.35 12.05 11.03
C GLU A 55 -11.89 12.44 11.27
N GLU A 56 -11.34 12.08 12.42
CA GLU A 56 -9.95 12.34 12.77
C GLU A 56 -8.98 11.52 11.90
N SER A 57 -9.33 10.28 11.55
CA SER A 57 -8.54 9.49 10.61
C SER A 57 -8.51 10.16 9.23
N CYS A 58 -9.65 10.67 8.75
CA CYS A 58 -9.72 11.43 7.51
C CYS A 58 -8.91 12.72 7.61
N TYR A 59 -8.96 13.43 8.74
CA TYR A 59 -8.18 14.65 8.99
C TYR A 59 -6.68 14.38 8.90
N TRP A 60 -6.15 13.40 9.64
CA TRP A 60 -4.73 13.08 9.59
C TRP A 60 -4.27 12.54 8.24
N SER A 61 -5.14 11.82 7.52
CA SER A 61 -4.86 11.42 6.14
C SER A 61 -4.79 12.62 5.19
N ALA A 62 -5.69 13.60 5.35
CA ALA A 62 -5.73 14.81 4.55
C ALA A 62 -4.52 15.73 4.83
N GLU A 63 -4.05 15.81 6.08
CA GLU A 63 -2.79 16.49 6.43
C GLU A 63 -1.59 15.94 5.65
N LEU A 64 -1.48 14.60 5.56
CA LEU A 64 -0.44 13.95 4.78
C LEU A 64 -0.59 14.24 3.28
N ILE A 65 -1.82 14.23 2.75
CA ILE A 65 -2.10 14.52 1.35
C ILE A 65 -1.74 15.97 1.00
N CYS A 66 -2.16 16.94 1.82
CA CYS A 66 -1.89 18.36 1.63
C CYS A 66 -0.40 18.70 1.59
N ALA A 67 0.42 17.89 2.27
CA ALA A 67 1.87 17.98 2.33
C ALA A 67 2.61 17.06 1.33
N GLY A 68 1.88 16.30 0.48
CA GLY A 68 2.46 15.42 -0.53
C GLY A 68 3.03 14.09 0.00
N HIS A 69 2.73 13.70 1.24
CA HIS A 69 3.22 12.49 1.90
C HIS A 69 2.47 11.21 1.50
N PHE A 70 2.18 11.03 0.21
CA PHE A 70 1.41 9.88 -0.30
C PHE A 70 2.08 8.53 -0.01
N ILE A 71 3.42 8.47 -0.07
CA ILE A 71 4.16 7.24 0.23
C ILE A 71 3.94 6.83 1.69
N ASP A 72 4.04 7.78 2.62
CA ASP A 72 3.82 7.50 4.04
C ASP A 72 2.39 7.03 4.32
N LEU A 73 1.40 7.61 3.64
CA LEU A 73 -0.01 7.22 3.77
C LEU A 73 -0.27 5.82 3.21
N TRP A 74 0.25 5.49 2.02
CA TRP A 74 0.16 4.15 1.46
C TRP A 74 0.81 3.09 2.34
N GLU A 75 1.95 3.39 2.97
CA GLU A 75 2.60 2.46 3.89
C GLU A 75 1.76 2.17 5.14
N ILE A 76 1.03 3.17 5.66
CA ILE A 76 0.07 2.96 6.74
C ILE A 76 -1.10 2.09 6.27
N ILE A 77 -1.64 2.35 5.08
CA ILE A 77 -2.73 1.57 4.48
C ILE A 77 -2.32 0.10 4.31
N LEU A 78 -1.12 -0.15 3.76
CA LEU A 78 -0.59 -1.49 3.57
C LEU A 78 -0.39 -2.20 4.92
N LEU A 79 0.23 -1.53 5.90
CA LEU A 79 0.43 -2.07 7.24
C LEU A 79 -0.89 -2.47 7.90
N TYR A 80 -1.91 -1.61 7.86
CA TYR A 80 -3.21 -1.91 8.45
C TYR A 80 -3.91 -3.07 7.77
N THR A 81 -3.90 -3.08 6.44
CA THR A 81 -4.51 -4.13 5.62
C THR A 81 -3.88 -5.49 5.92
N SER A 82 -2.54 -5.57 6.01
CA SER A 82 -1.84 -6.84 6.16
C SER A 82 -1.63 -7.30 7.60
N ASN A 83 -1.43 -6.40 8.57
CA ASN A 83 -1.04 -6.76 9.93
C ASN A 83 -2.19 -6.71 10.94
N TYR A 84 -3.14 -5.78 10.78
CA TYR A 84 -4.20 -5.55 11.76
C TYR A 84 -5.56 -6.06 11.29
N ILE A 85 -5.80 -6.11 9.97
CA ILE A 85 -7.06 -6.57 9.39
C ILE A 85 -6.92 -8.02 8.91
N HIS A 86 -6.03 -8.27 7.94
CA HIS A 86 -5.76 -9.61 7.36
C HIS A 86 -7.05 -10.42 7.11
N LEU A 87 -7.19 -11.59 7.73
CA LEU A 87 -8.33 -12.49 7.63
C LEU A 87 -9.66 -11.89 8.15
N GLY A 88 -9.61 -10.75 8.85
CA GLY A 88 -10.79 -10.00 9.26
C GLY A 88 -11.54 -9.38 8.08
N ASN A 89 -10.84 -9.14 6.96
CA ASN A 89 -11.43 -8.75 5.68
C ASN A 89 -10.57 -9.29 4.52
N PRO A 90 -10.71 -10.58 4.18
CA PRO A 90 -9.79 -11.27 3.25
C PRO A 90 -9.84 -10.71 1.83
N LYS A 91 -10.93 -10.05 1.43
CA LYS A 91 -11.09 -9.43 0.09
C LYS A 91 -10.51 -8.01 0.02
N LEU A 92 -10.17 -7.39 1.16
CA LEU A 92 -9.63 -6.03 1.21
C LEU A 92 -8.37 -5.84 0.33
N PRO A 93 -7.41 -6.78 0.24
CA PRO A 93 -6.25 -6.61 -0.64
C PRO A 93 -6.60 -6.41 -2.12
N ILE A 94 -7.65 -7.07 -2.63
CA ILE A 94 -8.13 -6.87 -4.01
C ILE A 94 -8.57 -5.42 -4.19
N TYR A 95 -9.37 -4.94 -3.24
CA TYR A 95 -9.89 -3.57 -3.26
C TYR A 95 -8.77 -2.53 -3.18
N ILE A 96 -7.83 -2.71 -2.26
CA ILE A 96 -6.68 -1.80 -2.10
C ILE A 96 -5.80 -1.81 -3.35
N ASN A 97 -5.59 -2.97 -3.99
CA ASN A 97 -4.86 -3.05 -5.25
C ASN A 97 -5.58 -2.30 -6.39
N MET A 98 -6.91 -2.45 -6.49
CA MET A 98 -7.73 -1.68 -7.44
C MET A 98 -7.58 -0.17 -7.21
N ARG A 99 -7.76 0.30 -5.96
CA ARG A 99 -7.61 1.72 -5.63
C ARG A 99 -6.19 2.25 -5.80
N PHE A 100 -5.19 1.41 -5.59
CA PHE A 100 -3.80 1.78 -5.87
C PHE A 100 -3.56 2.00 -7.37
N ASN A 101 -4.19 1.19 -8.24
CA ASN A 101 -4.14 1.40 -9.68
C ASN A 101 -4.90 2.67 -10.09
N ASP A 102 -6.06 2.96 -9.50
CA ASP A 102 -6.77 4.24 -9.70
C ASP A 102 -5.85 5.44 -9.37
N PHE A 103 -5.17 5.37 -8.22
CA PHE A 103 -4.19 6.38 -7.82
C PHE A 103 -3.04 6.52 -8.82
N LYS A 104 -2.46 5.41 -9.29
CA LYS A 104 -1.39 5.42 -10.31
C LYS A 104 -1.84 6.02 -11.63
N ASN A 105 -3.07 5.73 -12.06
CA ASN A 105 -3.64 6.29 -13.27
C ASN A 105 -3.82 7.81 -13.15
N ILE A 106 -4.31 8.30 -12.01
CA ILE A 106 -4.42 9.75 -11.75
C ILE A 106 -3.03 10.39 -11.75
N LEU A 107 -2.05 9.80 -11.04
CA LEU A 107 -0.68 10.30 -11.00
C LEU A 107 -0.07 10.42 -12.41
N SER A 108 -0.22 9.37 -13.21
CA SER A 108 0.31 9.30 -14.59
C SER A 108 -0.45 10.22 -15.55
N GLY A 109 -1.68 10.64 -15.20
CA GLY A 109 -2.55 11.51 -15.98
C GLY A 109 -2.20 13.00 -15.96
N GLY A 110 -1.00 13.38 -15.50
CA GLY A 110 -0.50 14.76 -15.55
C GLY A 110 0.10 15.31 -14.25
N TYR A 111 0.28 14.47 -13.22
CA TYR A 111 0.87 14.88 -11.94
C TYR A 111 2.27 14.32 -11.71
N LEU A 112 2.87 13.63 -12.69
CA LEU A 112 4.28 13.28 -12.67
C LEU A 112 5.11 14.55 -12.44
N ASP A 113 6.05 14.49 -11.50
CA ASP A 113 6.88 15.61 -11.03
C ASP A 113 6.13 16.78 -10.35
N ASN A 114 4.81 16.69 -10.22
CA ASN A 114 3.94 17.69 -9.59
C ASN A 114 2.98 17.05 -8.56
N GLU A 115 3.45 16.02 -7.86
CA GLU A 115 2.63 15.18 -6.97
C GLU A 115 1.91 16.00 -5.89
N LEU A 116 2.53 17.09 -5.40
CA LEU A 116 1.92 17.99 -4.41
C LEU A 116 0.58 18.58 -4.90
N LYS A 117 0.44 18.83 -6.21
CA LYS A 117 -0.80 19.39 -6.79
C LYS A 117 -1.98 18.41 -6.72
N MET A 118 -1.73 17.10 -6.52
CA MET A 118 -2.78 16.11 -6.34
C MET A 118 -3.62 16.36 -5.08
N ARG A 119 -3.15 17.18 -4.13
CA ARG A 119 -3.93 17.61 -2.96
C ARG A 119 -5.23 18.33 -3.29
N ASN A 120 -5.35 18.91 -4.48
CA ASN A 120 -6.57 19.58 -4.96
C ASN A 120 -7.40 18.71 -5.92
N ASN A 121 -6.95 17.50 -6.23
CA ASN A 121 -7.70 16.59 -7.09
C ASN A 121 -8.83 15.92 -6.29
N ASP A 122 -10.09 16.21 -6.62
CA ASP A 122 -11.27 15.66 -5.93
C ASP A 122 -11.29 14.12 -5.91
N LYS A 123 -10.87 13.47 -7.01
CA LYS A 123 -10.81 12.01 -7.08
C LYS A 123 -9.81 11.45 -6.07
N ILE A 124 -8.68 12.11 -5.86
CA ILE A 124 -7.67 11.72 -4.86
C ILE A 124 -8.19 11.89 -3.44
N ARG A 125 -8.83 13.03 -3.14
CA ARG A 125 -9.43 13.28 -1.81
C ARG A 125 -10.45 12.20 -1.47
N LYS A 126 -11.37 11.93 -2.40
CA LYS A 126 -12.41 10.91 -2.25
C LYS A 126 -11.85 9.48 -2.18
N LEU A 127 -10.83 9.17 -2.96
CA LEU A 127 -10.17 7.86 -2.97
C LEU A 127 -9.57 7.54 -1.59
N PHE A 128 -8.80 8.46 -1.01
CA PHE A 128 -8.19 8.21 0.29
C PHE A 128 -9.21 8.23 1.43
N ALA A 129 -10.19 9.15 1.40
CA ALA A 129 -11.26 9.17 2.40
C ALA A 129 -12.00 7.82 2.45
N GLU A 130 -12.34 7.28 1.29
CA GLU A 130 -13.00 5.98 1.17
C GLU A 130 -12.15 4.83 1.72
N ILE A 131 -10.86 4.76 1.34
CA ILE A 131 -9.95 3.72 1.85
C ILE A 131 -9.85 3.81 3.38
N ILE A 132 -9.69 5.02 3.93
CA ILE A 132 -9.56 5.23 5.37
C ILE A 132 -10.83 4.79 6.10
N CYS A 133 -12.02 5.14 5.60
CA CYS A 133 -13.27 4.64 6.18
C CYS A 133 -13.35 3.11 6.17
N ILE A 134 -13.07 2.46 5.04
CA ILE A 134 -13.12 0.99 4.93
C ILE A 134 -12.14 0.33 5.90
N ILE A 135 -10.93 0.89 6.03
CA ILE A 135 -9.95 0.41 7.00
C ILE A 135 -10.46 0.61 8.42
N CYS A 136 -11.08 1.74 8.77
CA CYS A 136 -11.69 1.95 10.10
C CYS A 136 -12.79 0.91 10.41
N PHE A 137 -13.70 0.65 9.47
CA PHE A 137 -14.82 -0.28 9.66
C PHE A 137 -14.43 -1.75 9.68
N SER A 138 -13.37 -2.11 8.94
CA SER A 138 -12.94 -3.52 8.81
C SER A 138 -12.67 -4.16 10.18
N LYS A 139 -13.11 -5.42 10.35
CA LYS A 139 -12.82 -6.21 11.54
C LYS A 139 -11.30 -6.30 11.76
N LYS A 140 -10.87 -5.99 12.97
CA LYS A 140 -9.47 -6.09 13.40
C LYS A 140 -9.22 -7.46 14.02
N ASN A 141 -8.03 -7.97 13.79
CA ASN A 141 -7.52 -9.19 14.39
C ASN A 141 -6.22 -8.87 15.14
N ASN A 142 -5.73 -9.83 15.91
CA ASN A 142 -4.42 -9.75 16.53
C ASN A 142 -3.33 -9.63 15.46
N THR A 143 -2.34 -8.80 15.75
CA THR A 143 -1.14 -8.69 14.92
C THR A 143 -0.34 -9.98 14.97
N PHE A 144 0.47 -10.22 13.94
CA PHE A 144 1.32 -11.41 13.92
C PHE A 144 2.40 -11.35 15.02
N ASP A 145 2.67 -12.50 15.61
CA ASP A 145 3.89 -12.71 16.36
C ASP A 145 5.03 -13.04 15.39
N TYR A 146 6.23 -12.53 15.67
CA TYR A 146 7.41 -12.72 14.83
C TYR A 146 8.35 -13.72 15.51
N PRO A 147 8.47 -14.96 15.01
CA PRO A 147 9.39 -15.93 15.58
C PRO A 147 10.81 -15.38 15.61
N LYS A 148 11.42 -15.34 16.80
CA LYS A 148 12.83 -14.98 16.95
C LYS A 148 13.69 -16.18 16.60
N ILE A 149 14.54 -16.03 15.60
CA ILE A 149 15.46 -17.08 15.15
C ILE A 149 16.76 -16.99 15.96
N LYS A 150 17.18 -18.10 16.59
CA LYS A 150 18.45 -18.16 17.31
C LYS A 150 19.60 -18.29 16.31
N ILE A 151 20.80 -17.86 16.69
CA ILE A 151 21.98 -18.00 15.83
C ILE A 151 22.26 -19.49 15.56
N ASP A 152 22.08 -20.34 16.56
CA ASP A 152 22.25 -21.79 16.45
C ASP A 152 21.30 -22.43 15.42
N ASP A 153 20.14 -21.82 15.15
CA ASP A 153 19.20 -22.30 14.12
C ASP A 153 19.76 -22.13 12.69
N TYR A 154 20.87 -21.41 12.50
CA TYR A 154 21.55 -21.35 11.20
C TYR A 154 22.60 -22.47 11.03
N ASN A 155 22.89 -23.22 12.10
CA ASN A 155 23.76 -24.38 12.04
C ASN A 155 22.94 -25.63 11.68
N ILE A 156 23.27 -26.24 10.55
CA ILE A 156 22.60 -27.44 10.01
C ILE A 156 22.62 -28.61 11.02
N GLY A 157 23.68 -28.75 11.81
CA GLY A 157 23.78 -29.79 12.83
C GLY A 157 22.82 -29.61 14.01
N LEU A 158 22.41 -28.37 14.30
CA LEU A 158 21.58 -28.04 15.47
C LEU A 158 20.09 -27.88 15.11
N ILE A 159 19.78 -27.45 13.87
CA ILE A 159 18.40 -27.23 13.41
C ILE A 159 17.64 -28.53 13.11
N GLN A 160 18.27 -29.71 13.17
CA GLN A 160 17.67 -31.00 12.79
C GLN A 160 16.30 -31.26 13.43
N HIS A 161 16.13 -30.89 14.70
CA HIS A 161 14.88 -31.07 15.45
C HIS A 161 13.70 -30.22 14.93
N LYS A 162 13.94 -29.23 14.06
CA LYS A 162 12.93 -28.38 13.42
C LYS A 162 12.63 -28.77 11.98
N LEU A 163 13.37 -29.74 11.42
CA LEU A 163 13.15 -30.23 10.07
C LEU A 163 12.02 -31.26 10.10
N GLU A 164 10.88 -30.92 9.50
CA GLU A 164 9.67 -31.73 9.56
C GLU A 164 9.27 -32.29 8.17
N ALA A 165 9.84 -31.74 7.09
CA ALA A 165 9.46 -32.13 5.74
C ALA A 165 9.83 -33.59 5.43
N ASP A 166 8.83 -34.38 5.03
CA ASP A 166 8.99 -35.80 4.68
C ASP A 166 9.63 -36.05 3.29
N SER A 167 9.90 -34.99 2.53
CA SER A 167 10.48 -35.09 1.19
C SER A 167 11.14 -33.77 0.78
N ILE A 168 12.12 -33.85 -0.13
CA ILE A 168 12.75 -32.69 -0.77
C ILE A 168 11.93 -32.14 -1.97
N LYS A 169 10.88 -32.86 -2.37
CA LYS A 169 10.09 -32.54 -3.57
C LYS A 169 9.31 -31.22 -3.45
N TYR A 170 9.05 -30.74 -2.23
CA TYR A 170 8.25 -29.53 -2.02
C TYR A 170 8.98 -28.27 -2.50
N GLY A 171 10.26 -28.13 -2.15
CA GLY A 171 11.12 -27.04 -2.60
C GLY A 171 11.64 -27.24 -4.02
N GLN A 172 11.99 -28.49 -4.39
CA GLN A 172 12.60 -28.80 -5.68
C GLN A 172 11.79 -28.31 -6.89
N LYS A 173 10.45 -28.27 -6.79
CA LYS A 173 9.54 -27.83 -7.86
C LYS A 173 9.71 -26.36 -8.29
N ILE A 174 10.32 -25.51 -7.46
CA ILE A 174 10.55 -24.07 -7.75
C ILE A 174 12.03 -23.68 -7.86
N MET A 175 12.93 -24.60 -7.49
CA MET A 175 14.36 -24.32 -7.51
C MET A 175 14.86 -24.21 -8.94
N GLN A 176 15.62 -23.15 -9.20
CA GLN A 176 16.30 -22.90 -10.46
C GLN A 176 17.81 -23.02 -10.29
N LYS A 177 18.53 -23.20 -11.41
CA LYS A 177 19.99 -23.46 -11.40
C LYS A 177 20.82 -22.36 -10.74
N GLU A 178 20.40 -21.09 -10.86
CA GLU A 178 21.08 -19.93 -10.27
C GLU A 178 20.65 -19.65 -8.82
N ASP A 179 19.72 -20.41 -8.23
CA ASP A 179 19.26 -20.14 -6.87
C ASP A 179 20.31 -20.53 -5.82
N PRO A 180 20.42 -19.78 -4.69
CA PRO A 180 21.30 -20.13 -3.59
C PRO A 180 20.89 -21.47 -2.99
N LYS A 181 21.78 -22.47 -3.10
CA LYS A 181 21.53 -23.83 -2.59
C LYS A 181 21.41 -23.84 -1.06
N GLU A 182 22.03 -22.87 -0.40
CA GLU A 182 22.01 -22.69 1.05
C GLU A 182 20.59 -22.41 1.58
N LEU A 183 19.71 -21.83 0.74
CA LEU A 183 18.31 -21.59 1.11
C LEU A 183 17.42 -22.81 0.91
N PHE A 184 17.92 -23.88 0.28
CA PHE A 184 17.09 -25.01 -0.16
C PHE A 184 16.32 -25.66 0.99
N ILE A 185 16.99 -25.92 2.12
CA ILE A 185 16.38 -26.56 3.29
C ILE A 185 15.19 -25.72 3.77
N ALA A 186 15.42 -24.42 4.01
CA ALA A 186 14.38 -23.52 4.49
C ALA A 186 13.23 -23.35 3.48
N ILE A 187 13.53 -23.33 2.19
CA ILE A 187 12.52 -23.26 1.12
C ILE A 187 11.68 -24.53 1.05
N ASN A 188 12.30 -25.70 1.19
CA ASN A 188 11.60 -26.98 1.20
C ASN A 188 10.67 -27.11 2.42
N GLU A 189 11.18 -26.77 3.60
CA GLU A 189 10.42 -26.76 4.85
C GLU A 189 9.27 -25.76 4.82
N PHE A 190 9.52 -24.54 4.31
CA PHE A 190 8.47 -23.55 4.08
C PHE A 190 7.38 -24.12 3.16
N ALA A 191 7.77 -24.69 2.01
CA ALA A 191 6.84 -25.27 1.04
C ALA A 191 6.02 -26.44 1.60
N TRP A 192 6.60 -27.27 2.47
CA TRP A 192 5.91 -28.35 3.17
C TRP A 192 4.87 -27.80 4.15
N ASN A 193 5.24 -26.80 4.96
CA ASN A 193 4.36 -26.20 5.96
C ASN A 193 3.14 -25.49 5.35
N ILE A 194 3.28 -24.84 4.19
CA ILE A 194 2.15 -24.20 3.50
C ILE A 194 1.37 -25.15 2.58
N SER A 195 1.77 -26.43 2.50
CA SER A 195 1.11 -27.40 1.63
C SER A 195 -0.33 -27.68 2.08
N LYS A 196 -1.17 -28.12 1.12
CA LYS A 196 -2.58 -28.48 1.38
C LYS A 196 -2.75 -29.52 2.51
N LYS A 197 -1.77 -30.40 2.72
CA LYS A 197 -1.83 -31.47 3.73
C LYS A 197 -1.54 -30.93 5.14
N ILE A 198 -0.51 -30.10 5.28
CA ILE A 198 0.04 -29.72 6.60
C ILE A 198 -0.61 -28.44 7.13
N LYS A 199 -0.63 -27.36 6.32
CA LYS A 199 -1.21 -26.06 6.68
C LYS A 199 -0.74 -25.49 8.03
N ASN A 200 0.56 -25.55 8.32
CA ASN A 200 1.13 -25.03 9.55
C ASN A 200 1.72 -23.63 9.35
N ALA A 201 0.94 -22.61 9.71
CA ALA A 201 1.33 -21.22 9.53
C ALA A 201 2.50 -20.79 10.44
N GLN A 202 2.55 -21.30 11.67
CA GLN A 202 3.56 -20.89 12.66
C GLN A 202 4.96 -21.36 12.25
N ASN A 203 5.08 -22.62 11.81
CA ASN A 203 6.34 -23.12 11.28
C ASN A 203 6.68 -22.45 9.94
N ALA A 204 5.69 -22.12 9.11
CA ALA A 204 5.94 -21.31 7.91
C ALA A 204 6.52 -19.93 8.26
N PHE A 205 6.02 -19.24 9.30
CA PHE A 205 6.58 -17.97 9.78
C PHE A 205 8.02 -18.10 10.26
N PHE A 206 8.34 -19.18 10.98
CA PHE A 206 9.72 -19.47 11.39
C PHE A 206 10.66 -19.54 10.18
N TRP A 207 10.30 -20.30 9.14
CA TRP A 207 11.13 -20.43 7.94
C TRP A 207 11.22 -19.14 7.12
N ILE A 208 10.17 -18.31 7.11
CA ILE A 208 10.27 -16.97 6.53
C ILE A 208 11.27 -16.10 7.29
N GLU A 209 11.18 -16.03 8.62
CA GLU A 209 12.13 -15.24 9.41
C GLU A 209 13.57 -15.77 9.27
N TRP A 210 13.75 -17.09 9.13
CA TRP A 210 15.04 -17.69 8.82
C TRP A 210 15.58 -17.18 7.48
N ILE A 211 14.79 -17.26 6.40
CA ILE A 211 15.18 -16.79 5.06
C ILE A 211 15.49 -15.28 5.06
N LEU A 212 14.66 -14.46 5.72
CA LEU A 212 14.81 -13.00 5.76
C LEU A 212 16.07 -12.52 6.52
N ASN A 213 16.57 -13.34 7.43
CA ASN A 213 17.72 -13.03 8.27
C ASN A 213 19.01 -13.71 7.81
N PHE A 214 18.92 -14.76 6.98
CA PHE A 214 20.06 -15.54 6.48
C PHE A 214 21.20 -14.67 5.93
N GLU A 215 20.90 -13.73 5.03
CA GLU A 215 21.92 -12.83 4.46
C GLU A 215 22.67 -12.03 5.53
N SER A 216 21.95 -11.54 6.55
CA SER A 216 22.55 -10.77 7.64
C SER A 216 23.44 -11.62 8.53
N ILE A 217 23.12 -12.91 8.71
CA ILE A 217 23.94 -13.85 9.47
C ILE A 217 25.23 -14.17 8.70
N CYS A 218 25.13 -14.53 7.41
CA CYS A 218 26.30 -14.76 6.58
C CYS A 218 27.25 -13.55 6.54
N ASN A 219 26.70 -12.34 6.50
CA ASN A 219 27.49 -11.11 6.50
C ASN A 219 28.30 -10.91 7.79
N LYS A 220 27.72 -11.31 8.92
CA LYS A 220 28.38 -11.23 10.23
C LYS A 220 29.48 -12.29 10.36
N GLU A 221 29.17 -13.54 10.01
CA GLU A 221 30.11 -14.66 10.12
C GLU A 221 31.32 -14.49 9.21
N LYS A 222 31.08 -14.15 7.93
CA LYS A 222 32.15 -14.01 6.92
C LYS A 222 32.82 -12.63 6.95
N LYS A 223 32.38 -11.72 7.83
CA LYS A 223 32.84 -10.32 7.93
C LYS A 223 32.89 -9.60 6.57
N LYS A 224 32.00 -9.97 5.64
CA LYS A 224 31.95 -9.46 4.26
C LYS A 224 30.49 -9.27 3.85
N LYS A 225 30.21 -8.22 3.07
CA LYS A 225 28.88 -8.06 2.45
C LYS A 225 28.70 -9.09 1.35
N ILE A 226 27.83 -10.05 1.62
CA ILE A 226 27.29 -11.03 0.71
C ILE A 226 25.86 -10.61 0.40
N LYS A 227 25.51 -10.65 -0.87
CA LYS A 227 24.15 -10.48 -1.34
C LYS A 227 23.65 -11.82 -1.85
N LEU A 228 22.49 -12.26 -1.39
CA LEU A 228 21.83 -13.45 -1.94
C LEU A 228 21.21 -13.07 -3.28
N ILE A 229 21.77 -13.62 -4.35
CA ILE A 229 21.27 -13.43 -5.71
C ILE A 229 20.64 -14.74 -6.13
N ALA A 230 19.34 -14.69 -6.40
CA ALA A 230 18.57 -15.80 -6.91
C ALA A 230 18.43 -15.74 -8.43
N ALA A 231 17.93 -16.82 -9.01
CA ALA A 231 17.53 -16.83 -10.41
C ALA A 231 16.47 -15.75 -10.67
N ARG A 232 16.49 -15.20 -11.88
CA ARG A 232 15.56 -14.14 -12.28
C ARG A 232 14.14 -14.70 -12.31
N ARG A 233 13.22 -14.00 -11.65
CA ARG A 233 11.79 -14.32 -11.63
C ARG A 233 10.97 -13.18 -12.21
N ASN A 234 9.93 -13.51 -12.97
CA ASN A 234 9.05 -12.53 -13.61
C ASN A 234 8.07 -11.92 -12.60
N MET A 235 8.58 -11.04 -11.76
CA MET A 235 7.82 -10.31 -10.73
C MET A 235 7.56 -8.87 -11.18
N PRO A 236 6.47 -8.22 -10.72
CA PRO A 236 6.07 -6.87 -11.13
C PRO A 236 6.93 -5.77 -10.47
N VAL A 237 8.24 -5.89 -10.62
CA VAL A 237 9.29 -4.99 -10.11
C VAL A 237 10.27 -4.65 -11.24
N SER A 238 11.18 -3.70 -11.01
CA SER A 238 12.24 -3.41 -11.99
C SER A 238 13.16 -4.62 -12.19
N ASP A 239 13.75 -4.74 -13.39
CA ASP A 239 14.68 -5.82 -13.74
C ASP A 239 15.82 -5.99 -12.74
N THR A 240 16.30 -4.88 -12.17
CA THR A 240 17.35 -4.86 -11.15
C THR A 240 16.96 -5.55 -9.84
N SER A 241 15.66 -5.66 -9.56
CA SER A 241 15.13 -6.27 -8.34
C SER A 241 14.57 -7.67 -8.56
N GLN A 242 14.56 -8.22 -9.78
CA GLN A 242 13.98 -9.54 -10.09
C GLN A 242 14.81 -10.74 -9.63
N LYS A 243 16.04 -10.51 -9.14
CA LYS A 243 16.95 -11.54 -8.62
C LYS A 243 17.01 -11.62 -7.09
N GLU A 244 16.05 -11.01 -6.39
CA GLU A 244 15.98 -11.09 -4.92
C GLU A 244 15.45 -12.46 -4.47
N ALA A 245 16.09 -13.09 -3.47
CA ALA A 245 15.74 -14.43 -2.99
C ALA A 245 14.30 -14.56 -2.46
N ILE A 246 13.69 -13.45 -2.03
CA ILE A 246 12.31 -13.42 -1.55
C ILE A 246 11.29 -13.87 -2.62
N TRP A 247 11.66 -13.82 -3.90
CA TRP A 247 10.78 -14.25 -4.98
C TRP A 247 10.56 -15.76 -5.00
N MET A 248 11.48 -16.56 -4.45
CA MET A 248 11.27 -18.00 -4.23
C MET A 248 10.07 -18.26 -3.32
N VAL A 249 9.93 -17.46 -2.24
CA VAL A 249 8.79 -17.52 -1.33
C VAL A 249 7.50 -17.14 -2.04
N TRP A 250 7.51 -16.05 -2.82
CA TRP A 250 6.32 -15.59 -3.54
C TRP A 250 5.86 -16.58 -4.62
N GLU A 251 6.76 -17.24 -5.34
CA GLU A 251 6.41 -18.29 -6.28
C GLU A 251 5.69 -19.45 -5.58
N LEU A 252 6.18 -19.89 -4.42
CA LEU A 252 5.52 -20.92 -3.62
C LEU A 252 4.13 -20.49 -3.12
N LEU A 253 3.99 -19.25 -2.65
CA LEU A 253 2.69 -18.70 -2.24
C LEU A 253 1.69 -18.64 -3.40
N LEU A 254 2.13 -18.19 -4.59
CA LEU A 254 1.29 -18.18 -5.78
C LEU A 254 0.89 -19.59 -6.21
N TYR A 255 1.83 -20.54 -6.15
CA TYR A 255 1.59 -21.92 -6.52
C TYR A 255 0.59 -22.61 -5.58
N GLU A 256 0.77 -22.51 -4.27
CA GLU A 256 -0.15 -23.14 -3.29
C GLU A 256 -1.50 -22.40 -3.21
N SER A 257 -1.53 -21.08 -3.39
CA SER A 257 -2.80 -20.33 -3.45
C SER A 257 -3.68 -20.76 -4.64
N LYS A 258 -3.06 -21.04 -5.81
CA LYS A 258 -3.77 -21.57 -6.98
C LYS A 258 -4.43 -22.92 -6.69
N LYS A 259 -3.78 -23.77 -5.87
CA LYS A 259 -4.36 -25.07 -5.43
C LYS A 259 -5.47 -24.91 -4.39
N LYS A 260 -5.45 -23.83 -3.61
CA LYS A 260 -6.45 -23.57 -2.56
C LYS A 260 -7.79 -23.18 -3.17
N SER A 261 -7.83 -22.12 -3.98
CA SER A 261 -8.97 -21.73 -4.81
C SER A 261 -8.62 -20.53 -5.70
N ASN A 262 -9.39 -20.31 -6.77
CA ASN A 262 -9.23 -19.13 -7.63
C ASN A 262 -9.41 -17.81 -6.85
N GLY A 263 -10.37 -17.75 -5.93
CA GLY A 263 -10.61 -16.54 -5.10
C GLY A 263 -9.41 -16.20 -4.21
N ILE A 264 -8.81 -17.20 -3.55
CA ILE A 264 -7.60 -17.00 -2.73
C ILE A 264 -6.42 -16.62 -3.61
N HIS A 265 -6.27 -17.25 -4.77
CA HIS A 265 -5.20 -16.92 -5.71
C HIS A 265 -5.24 -15.44 -6.14
N GLU A 266 -6.42 -14.89 -6.44
CA GLU A 266 -6.56 -13.48 -6.80
C GLU A 266 -6.25 -12.53 -5.64
N ILE A 267 -6.58 -12.92 -4.40
CA ILE A 267 -6.19 -12.15 -3.21
C ILE A 267 -4.67 -12.16 -3.04
N VAL A 268 -4.02 -13.32 -3.14
CA VAL A 268 -2.55 -13.45 -3.01
C VAL A 268 -1.83 -12.71 -4.13
N LYS A 269 -2.35 -12.74 -5.35
CA LYS A 269 -1.83 -11.94 -6.48
C LYS A 269 -1.97 -10.43 -6.22
N SER A 270 -3.09 -10.00 -5.64
CA SER A 270 -3.28 -8.60 -5.23
C SER A 270 -2.30 -8.20 -4.12
N LEU A 271 -2.05 -9.08 -3.15
CA LEU A 271 -1.01 -8.86 -2.13
C LEU A 271 0.39 -8.76 -2.75
N LEU A 272 0.73 -9.60 -3.73
CA LEU A 272 2.01 -9.52 -4.45
C LEU A 272 2.16 -8.17 -5.17
N ASN A 273 1.13 -7.72 -5.89
CA ASN A 273 1.16 -6.43 -6.57
C ASN A 273 1.39 -5.28 -5.59
N LEU A 274 0.68 -5.29 -4.46
CA LEU A 274 0.84 -4.31 -3.38
C LEU A 274 2.23 -4.41 -2.72
N TYR A 275 2.77 -5.61 -2.56
CA TYR A 275 4.12 -5.85 -2.05
C TYR A 275 5.19 -5.24 -2.95
N CYS A 276 4.97 -5.25 -4.28
CA CYS A 276 5.90 -4.77 -5.28
C CYS A 276 5.88 -3.24 -5.51
N VAL A 277 4.97 -2.51 -4.87
CA VAL A 277 4.83 -1.05 -5.06
C VAL A 277 6.11 -0.30 -4.70
N ARG A 278 6.76 0.38 -5.66
CA ARG A 278 8.04 1.08 -5.46
C ARG A 278 9.08 0.22 -4.74
N PHE A 279 9.13 -1.06 -5.10
CA PHE A 279 9.96 -2.05 -4.43
C PHE A 279 11.43 -1.65 -4.40
N LYS A 280 12.06 -1.90 -3.25
CA LYS A 280 13.50 -1.82 -2.99
C LYS A 280 13.84 -2.95 -2.03
N HIS A 281 15.10 -3.37 -1.97
CA HIS A 281 15.53 -4.43 -1.05
C HIS A 281 15.09 -4.21 0.41
N SER A 282 15.12 -2.96 0.93
CA SER A 282 14.61 -2.64 2.27
C SER A 282 13.10 -2.85 2.47
N SER A 283 12.33 -2.90 1.38
CA SER A 283 10.88 -3.18 1.41
C SER A 283 10.60 -4.60 1.87
N ILE A 284 11.56 -5.52 1.68
CA ILE A 284 11.40 -6.93 2.03
C ILE A 284 11.03 -7.08 3.51
N ARG A 285 11.84 -6.47 4.39
CA ARG A 285 11.60 -6.48 5.83
C ARG A 285 10.43 -5.61 6.23
N LYS A 286 10.30 -4.42 5.63
CA LYS A 286 9.25 -3.46 5.97
C LYS A 286 7.84 -4.00 5.71
N ARG A 287 7.68 -4.84 4.69
CA ARG A 287 6.38 -5.36 4.23
C ARG A 287 6.20 -6.85 4.50
N LYS A 288 6.98 -7.45 5.40
CA LYS A 288 6.91 -8.89 5.71
C LYS A 288 5.52 -9.35 6.17
N THR A 289 4.73 -8.47 6.80
CA THR A 289 3.35 -8.75 7.20
C THR A 289 2.43 -9.05 6.01
N ILE A 290 2.74 -8.58 4.80
CA ILE A 290 2.00 -8.92 3.57
C ILE A 290 2.23 -10.41 3.23
N ILE A 291 3.46 -10.90 3.40
CA ILE A 291 3.80 -12.33 3.20
C ILE A 291 3.06 -13.18 4.24
N TYR A 292 3.03 -12.72 5.49
CA TYR A 292 2.35 -13.44 6.57
C TYR A 292 0.84 -13.55 6.32
N ASN A 293 0.22 -12.48 5.85
CA ASN A 293 -1.17 -12.49 5.41
C ASN A 293 -1.39 -13.51 4.28
N ALA A 294 -0.48 -13.58 3.28
CA ALA A 294 -0.57 -14.57 2.21
C ALA A 294 -0.44 -16.02 2.72
N ILE A 295 0.41 -16.28 3.72
CA ILE A 295 0.53 -17.60 4.36
C ILE A 295 -0.79 -17.97 5.05
N PHE A 296 -1.33 -17.08 5.89
CA PHE A 296 -2.62 -17.29 6.55
C PHE A 296 -3.75 -17.54 5.55
N LEU A 297 -3.76 -16.85 4.41
CA LEU A 297 -4.74 -17.08 3.34
C LEU A 297 -4.65 -18.50 2.72
N ILE A 298 -3.50 -19.16 2.82
CA ILE A 298 -3.29 -20.52 2.29
C ILE A 298 -3.58 -21.57 3.37
N THR A 299 -3.08 -21.35 4.58
CA THR A 299 -3.15 -22.31 5.68
C THR A 299 -4.52 -22.33 6.36
N GLU A 300 -5.12 -21.16 6.61
CA GLU A 300 -6.35 -21.05 7.39
C GLU A 300 -7.61 -21.35 6.57
N ASN A 301 -8.71 -21.57 7.28
CA ASN A 301 -10.05 -21.63 6.70
C ASN A 301 -10.65 -20.23 6.63
N ILE A 302 -11.04 -19.82 5.43
CA ILE A 302 -11.45 -18.43 5.17
C ILE A 302 -12.94 -18.41 4.84
N ASN A 303 -13.65 -17.53 5.53
CA ASN A 303 -15.03 -17.24 5.20
C ASN A 303 -15.10 -16.35 3.95
N SER A 304 -15.51 -16.94 2.82
CA SER A 304 -15.67 -16.26 1.54
C SER A 304 -16.85 -15.27 1.52
N ASN A 305 -17.75 -15.32 2.50
CA ASN A 305 -18.95 -14.46 2.54
C ASN A 305 -18.68 -13.09 3.16
N ILE A 306 -17.48 -12.85 3.69
CA ILE A 306 -17.11 -11.53 4.23
C ILE A 306 -17.08 -10.53 3.06
N ALA A 307 -18.00 -9.57 3.11
CA ALA A 307 -18.00 -8.40 2.23
C ALA A 307 -16.93 -7.40 2.66
N ILE A 308 -16.47 -6.54 1.74
CA ILE A 308 -15.45 -5.54 2.05
C ILE A 308 -15.98 -4.51 3.06
N TYR A 309 -17.26 -4.13 2.93
CA TYR A 309 -18.03 -3.32 3.87
C TYR A 309 -19.52 -3.69 3.71
N ASN A 310 -20.33 -3.43 4.73
CA ASN A 310 -21.77 -3.70 4.71
C ASN A 310 -22.56 -2.47 4.16
N GLU A 311 -23.88 -2.59 3.99
CA GLU A 311 -24.71 -1.50 3.43
C GLU A 311 -24.78 -0.28 4.36
N THR A 312 -24.75 -0.46 5.68
CA THR A 312 -24.71 0.66 6.63
C THR A 312 -23.42 1.48 6.50
N ASP A 313 -22.27 0.79 6.40
CA ASP A 313 -20.96 1.41 6.23
C ASP A 313 -20.86 2.10 4.88
N LYS A 314 -21.47 1.53 3.83
CA LYS A 314 -21.51 2.12 2.47
C LYS A 314 -22.13 3.51 2.47
N ASN A 315 -23.23 3.72 3.18
CA ASN A 315 -23.86 5.03 3.31
C ASN A 315 -22.95 6.04 4.03
N ILE A 316 -22.28 5.60 5.10
CA ILE A 316 -21.34 6.46 5.83
C ILE A 316 -20.13 6.81 4.94
N ILE A 317 -19.56 5.83 4.25
CA ILE A 317 -18.46 6.00 3.31
C ILE A 317 -18.84 7.02 2.23
N HIS A 318 -20.03 6.90 1.64
CA HIS A 318 -20.53 7.85 0.66
C HIS A 318 -20.62 9.26 1.23
N ASN A 319 -21.23 9.42 2.41
CA ASN A 319 -21.35 10.72 3.07
C ASN A 319 -20.00 11.36 3.39
N VAL A 320 -19.01 10.57 3.85
CA VAL A 320 -17.66 11.06 4.13
C VAL A 320 -16.98 11.51 2.84
N LYS A 321 -17.11 10.76 1.74
CA LYS A 321 -16.55 11.16 0.44
C LYS A 321 -17.12 12.48 -0.07
N GLU A 322 -18.42 12.68 0.04
CA GLU A 322 -19.06 13.92 -0.42
C GLU A 322 -18.71 15.11 0.48
N LYS A 323 -18.51 14.87 1.79
CA LYS A 323 -18.17 15.91 2.77
C LYS A 323 -16.67 16.11 3.00
N ILE A 324 -15.79 15.35 2.32
CA ILE A 324 -14.34 15.37 2.59
C ILE A 324 -13.74 16.78 2.50
N ASN A 325 -14.29 17.62 1.62
CA ASN A 325 -13.81 18.99 1.43
C ASN A 325 -13.97 19.86 2.69
N ILE A 326 -14.86 19.53 3.63
CA ILE A 326 -14.96 20.22 4.93
C ILE A 326 -13.65 20.09 5.72
N ILE A 327 -13.03 18.92 5.73
CA ILE A 327 -11.73 18.69 6.38
C ILE A 327 -10.64 19.53 5.68
N TYR A 328 -10.65 19.57 4.35
CA TYR A 328 -9.69 20.39 3.61
C TYR A 328 -9.86 21.89 3.89
N LYS A 329 -11.10 22.38 4.07
CA LYS A 329 -11.36 23.77 4.52
C LYS A 329 -10.77 24.04 5.91
N GLN A 330 -10.82 23.07 6.82
CA GLN A 330 -10.21 23.21 8.15
C GLN A 330 -8.69 23.31 8.04
N ILE A 331 -8.06 22.40 7.30
CA ILE A 331 -6.59 22.37 7.11
C ILE A 331 -6.11 23.61 6.36
N LYS A 332 -6.89 24.11 5.38
CA LYS A 332 -6.57 25.31 4.59
C LYS A 332 -6.29 26.54 5.45
N LYS A 333 -6.88 26.64 6.65
CA LYS A 333 -6.63 27.76 7.58
C LYS A 333 -5.15 27.91 7.96
N ASN A 334 -4.36 26.85 7.85
CA ASN A 334 -2.94 26.83 8.18
C ASN A 334 -2.04 26.99 6.95
N GLU A 335 -2.59 27.37 5.79
CA GLU A 335 -1.80 27.63 4.58
C GLU A 335 -0.98 28.92 4.71
N VAL A 336 0.21 28.92 4.14
CA VAL A 336 1.01 30.14 3.98
C VAL A 336 0.65 30.80 2.66
N LYS A 337 0.20 32.06 2.73
CA LYS A 337 -0.20 32.88 1.59
C LYS A 337 0.87 33.94 1.26
N PRO A 338 0.98 34.39 -0.01
CA PRO A 338 1.85 35.51 -0.34
C PRO A 338 1.33 36.82 0.29
N GLN A 339 2.23 37.74 0.60
CA GLN A 339 1.87 39.05 1.21
C GLN A 339 0.97 39.92 0.29
N THR A 340 0.89 39.61 -1.00
CA THR A 340 0.09 40.33 -2.01
C THR A 340 -0.89 39.40 -2.75
N ASP A 341 -1.84 38.83 -1.99
CA ASP A 341 -2.87 37.89 -2.46
C ASP A 341 -3.68 38.36 -3.70
N TYR A 342 -3.78 39.67 -3.95
CA TYR A 342 -4.63 40.22 -5.01
C TYR A 342 -4.07 40.09 -6.43
N LEU A 343 -2.76 39.92 -6.63
CA LEU A 343 -2.15 39.97 -7.97
C LEU A 343 -1.97 38.60 -8.66
N PHE A 344 -1.88 37.50 -7.92
CA PHE A 344 -1.40 36.20 -8.46
C PHE A 344 -2.50 35.18 -8.75
N ASN A 345 -3.77 35.50 -8.46
CA ASN A 345 -4.83 34.48 -8.33
C ASN A 345 -5.35 33.86 -9.65
N ASN A 346 -4.79 34.14 -10.83
CA ASN A 346 -5.50 33.83 -12.09
C ASN A 346 -4.76 33.11 -13.23
N SER A 347 -3.42 33.01 -13.27
CA SER A 347 -2.76 32.57 -14.51
C SER A 347 -2.18 31.14 -14.52
N ILE A 348 -1.60 30.65 -13.42
CA ILE A 348 -0.74 29.45 -13.48
C ILE A 348 -1.48 28.13 -13.17
N ASN A 349 -2.34 28.07 -12.15
CA ASN A 349 -3.02 26.82 -11.74
C ASN A 349 -4.17 26.40 -12.67
N LYS A 350 -4.91 27.37 -13.24
CA LYS A 350 -6.03 27.11 -14.17
C LYS A 350 -5.61 26.33 -15.41
N ASN A 351 -4.37 26.48 -15.90
CA ASN A 351 -3.93 25.85 -17.14
C ASN A 351 -3.71 24.34 -16.97
N LEU A 352 -3.18 23.89 -15.84
CA LEU A 352 -2.96 22.47 -15.56
C LEU A 352 -4.30 21.74 -15.40
N GLU A 353 -5.21 22.26 -14.58
CA GLU A 353 -6.53 21.66 -14.39
C GLU A 353 -7.37 21.66 -15.66
N LYS A 354 -7.35 22.74 -16.45
CA LYS A 354 -8.01 22.76 -17.77
C LYS A 354 -7.43 21.70 -18.69
N THR A 355 -6.12 21.50 -18.70
CA THR A 355 -5.46 20.48 -19.53
C THR A 355 -5.85 19.08 -19.09
N ILE A 356 -5.80 18.79 -17.79
CA ILE A 356 -6.23 17.50 -17.23
C ILE A 356 -7.72 17.24 -17.52
N SER A 357 -8.58 18.25 -17.36
CA SER A 357 -10.01 18.13 -17.65
C SER A 357 -10.29 17.86 -19.14
N LYS A 358 -9.48 18.41 -20.05
CA LYS A 358 -9.55 18.13 -21.49
C LYS A 358 -9.12 16.69 -21.78
N LEU A 359 -8.03 16.23 -21.18
CA LEU A 359 -7.55 14.84 -21.30
C LEU A 359 -8.60 13.84 -20.80
N ASP A 360 -9.22 14.10 -19.63
CA ASP A 360 -10.30 13.28 -19.09
C ASP A 360 -11.52 13.21 -20.02
N LYS A 361 -11.90 14.34 -20.65
CA LYS A 361 -13.00 14.39 -21.62
C LYS A 361 -12.68 13.62 -22.90
N MET A 362 -11.45 13.74 -23.40
CA MET A 362 -10.99 12.98 -24.57
C MET A 362 -10.95 11.47 -24.30
N ALA A 363 -10.50 11.05 -23.13
CA ALA A 363 -10.51 9.64 -22.73
C ALA A 363 -11.94 9.06 -22.69
N LYS A 364 -12.92 9.83 -22.20
CA LYS A 364 -14.34 9.44 -22.22
C LYS A 364 -14.91 9.35 -23.63
N LEU A 365 -14.56 10.28 -24.53
CA LEU A 365 -14.99 10.24 -25.93
C LEU A 365 -14.44 9.01 -26.67
N ASN A 366 -13.18 8.65 -26.43
CA ASN A 366 -12.57 7.47 -27.06
C ASN A 366 -13.18 6.14 -26.59
N MET A 367 -13.80 6.09 -25.40
CA MET A 367 -14.59 4.93 -24.96
C MET A 367 -15.96 4.84 -25.64
N ILE A 368 -16.56 5.97 -26.03
CA ILE A 368 -17.86 6.01 -26.71
C ILE A 368 -17.72 5.62 -28.19
N ILE A 369 -16.59 5.94 -28.82
CA ILE A 369 -16.35 5.65 -30.25
C ILE A 369 -15.96 4.16 -30.49
N ARG A 370 -15.66 3.40 -29.42
CA ARG A 370 -15.25 1.99 -29.51
C ARG A 370 -16.31 0.97 -29.06
N ASN A 371 -17.55 1.41 -28.82
CA ASN A 371 -18.69 0.52 -28.57
C ASN A 371 -19.56 0.40 -29.82
#